data_AF-A0A819W6X1-F1
#
_entry.id   AF-A0A819W6X1-F1
#
_cell.length_a   1.000
_cell.length_b   1.000
_cell.length_c   1.000
_cell.angle_alpha   90.00
_cell.angle_beta   90.00
_cell.angle_gamma   90.00
#
_symmetry.space_group_name_H-M   'P 1'
#
loop_
_entity.id
_entity.type
_entity.pdbx_description
1 polymer ?
#
loop_
_entity_poly.entity_id
_entity_poly.type
_entity_poly.pdbx_seq_one_letter_code
_entity_poly.pdbx_strand_id
1 'polypeptide(L)'
;MIHLVLYMTLCILVCSCEFCIRTSMNSIYFGVAQQSLADVYHQVSLAKLPLPQITFAGLSHFEHKVLYMNPVQDAHLDVLARIAEICRETYEKNGIMSADVRKFNPHLTLFKLSKAPYLYRKGVRKIEQCWDSKYNDHHFGIENFRSIHLCNMLNEGHDGYYEIFHEEHLFNNDQD
;
A
#
# COMPACT_ATOMS: atom_id res chain seq x y z
N MET A 1 17.61 10.38 10.68
CA MET A 1 17.44 8.92 10.58
C MET A 1 16.44 8.68 9.44
N ILE A 2 16.73 7.76 8.50
CA ILE A 2 15.75 7.39 7.46
C ILE A 2 14.95 6.23 8.06
N HIS A 3 13.68 6.47 8.38
CA HIS A 3 12.77 5.40 8.79
C HIS A 3 12.23 4.74 7.51
N LEU A 4 12.47 3.44 7.36
CA LEU A 4 11.95 2.63 6.27
C LEU A 4 10.60 2.08 6.71
N VAL A 5 9.55 2.48 5.99
CA VAL A 5 8.18 2.03 6.20
C VAL A 5 7.79 1.22 4.98
N LEU A 6 7.67 -0.10 5.15
CA LEU A 6 7.41 -1.04 4.07
C LEU A 6 5.93 -1.44 4.08
N TYR A 7 5.23 -1.14 3.00
CA TYR A 7 3.84 -1.49 2.76
C TYR A 7 3.58 -1.49 1.26
N MET A 8 2.48 -2.12 0.85
CA MET A 8 1.99 -2.04 -0.53
C MET A 8 0.62 -1.37 -0.57
N THR A 9 0.46 -0.39 -1.45
CA THR A 9 -0.80 0.30 -1.62
C THR A 9 -1.73 -0.51 -2.51
N LEU A 10 -2.89 -0.94 -1.97
CA LEU A 10 -3.94 -1.61 -2.75
C LEU A 10 -4.87 -0.60 -3.44
N CYS A 11 -5.26 0.47 -2.73
CA CYS A 11 -6.14 1.52 -3.22
C CYS A 11 -5.82 2.84 -2.52
N ILE A 12 -6.03 3.96 -3.20
CA ILE A 12 -5.99 5.30 -2.60
C ILE A 12 -7.40 5.85 -2.60
N LEU A 13 -7.90 6.28 -1.45
CA LEU A 13 -9.26 6.80 -1.29
C LEU A 13 -9.21 8.31 -1.09
N VAL A 14 -10.15 9.05 -1.70
CA VAL A 14 -10.29 10.49 -1.44
C VAL A 14 -11.42 10.73 -0.44
N CYS A 15 -11.08 11.29 0.71
CA CYS A 15 -12.07 11.93 1.56
C CYS A 15 -12.24 13.39 1.10
N SER A 16 -13.41 13.75 0.59
CA SER A 16 -13.70 15.13 0.17
C SER A 16 -14.05 16.06 1.34
N CYS A 17 -14.15 15.53 2.56
CA CYS A 17 -14.55 16.30 3.73
C CYS A 17 -13.33 16.70 4.57
N GLU A 18 -12.92 17.96 4.47
CA GLU A 18 -11.79 18.52 5.22
C GLU A 18 -11.98 18.43 6.75
N PHE A 19 -13.23 18.47 7.23
CA PHE A 19 -13.58 18.27 8.64
C PHE A 19 -13.29 16.84 9.12
N CYS A 20 -13.59 15.83 8.29
CA CYS A 20 -13.28 14.42 8.61
C CYS A 20 -11.78 14.20 8.68
N ILE A 21 -11.03 14.76 7.73
CA ILE A 21 -9.58 14.60 7.65
C ILE A 21 -8.87 15.16 8.91
N ARG A 22 -9.33 16.30 9.44
CA ARG A 22 -8.62 17.03 10.51
C ARG A 22 -8.94 16.58 11.92
N THR A 23 -10.12 16.02 12.17
CA THR A 23 -10.60 15.83 13.55
C THR A 23 -10.49 14.40 14.05
N SER A 24 -10.24 13.41 13.19
CA SER A 24 -10.32 11.96 13.53
C SER A 24 -11.60 11.60 14.31
N MET A 25 -12.61 12.47 14.29
CA MET A 25 -13.85 12.30 15.04
C MET A 25 -14.86 11.62 14.14
N ASN A 26 -15.46 10.54 14.67
CA ASN A 26 -16.72 9.86 14.29
C ASN A 26 -17.57 10.55 13.22
N SER A 27 -17.03 10.66 12.02
CA SER A 27 -17.78 11.07 10.86
C SER A 27 -18.38 9.82 10.25
N ILE A 28 -19.58 9.96 9.73
CA ILE A 28 -20.24 8.97 8.87
C ILE A 28 -19.25 8.43 7.83
N TYR A 29 -18.37 9.28 7.29
CA TYR A 29 -17.34 8.86 6.33
C TYR A 29 -16.40 7.77 6.87
N PHE A 30 -15.87 7.94 8.08
CA PHE A 30 -14.99 6.93 8.68
C PHE A 30 -15.73 5.64 8.96
N GLY A 31 -16.94 5.73 9.53
CA GLY A 31 -17.77 4.54 9.75
C GLY A 31 -18.03 3.76 8.45
N VAL A 32 -18.35 4.45 7.36
CA VAL A 32 -18.51 3.83 6.04
C VAL A 32 -17.20 3.24 5.53
N ALA A 33 -16.06 3.92 5.72
CA ALA A 33 -14.76 3.42 5.27
C ALA A 33 -14.29 2.18 6.05
N GLN A 34 -14.55 2.12 7.35
CA GLN A 34 -14.27 0.96 8.20
C GLN A 34 -15.18 -0.21 7.83
N GLN A 35 -16.48 0.04 7.71
CA GLN A 35 -17.44 -0.99 7.26
C GLN A 35 -17.10 -1.51 5.86
N SER A 36 -16.66 -0.64 4.95
CA SER A 36 -16.23 -1.06 3.61
C SER A 36 -15.02 -2.00 3.66
N LEU A 37 -14.10 -1.82 4.62
CA LEU A 37 -12.98 -2.76 4.77
C LEU A 37 -13.45 -4.13 5.29
N ALA A 38 -14.40 -4.15 6.23
CA ALA A 38 -15.03 -5.40 6.68
C ALA A 38 -15.78 -6.11 5.54
N ASP A 39 -16.45 -5.35 4.67
CA ASP A 39 -17.11 -5.89 3.48
C ASP A 39 -16.10 -6.47 2.47
N VAL A 40 -14.92 -5.84 2.33
CA VAL A 40 -13.80 -6.36 1.53
C VAL A 40 -13.35 -7.71 2.09
N TYR A 41 -13.11 -7.80 3.40
CA TYR A 41 -12.72 -9.06 4.05
C TYR A 41 -13.74 -10.17 3.75
N HIS A 42 -15.03 -9.87 3.88
CA HIS A 42 -16.10 -10.81 3.57
C HIS A 42 -16.08 -11.25 2.09
N GLN A 43 -15.89 -10.32 1.14
CA GLN A 43 -15.83 -10.64 -0.28
C GLN A 43 -14.60 -11.47 -0.66
N VAL A 44 -13.42 -11.15 -0.10
CA VAL A 44 -12.20 -11.93 -0.29
C VAL A 44 -12.40 -13.36 0.25
N SER A 45 -13.03 -13.49 1.41
CA SER A 45 -13.36 -14.78 2.04
C SER A 45 -14.33 -15.61 1.17
N LEU A 46 -15.39 -14.99 0.66
CA LEU A 46 -16.35 -15.64 -0.24
C LEU A 46 -15.71 -16.08 -1.57
N ALA A 47 -14.79 -15.29 -2.09
CA ALA A 47 -14.05 -15.62 -3.30
C ALA A 47 -13.04 -16.75 -3.09
N LYS A 48 -12.77 -17.16 -1.83
CA LYS A 48 -11.83 -18.22 -1.46
C LYS A 48 -10.45 -18.01 -2.09
N LEU A 49 -10.01 -16.75 -2.12
CA LEU A 49 -8.69 -16.41 -2.63
C LEU A 49 -7.63 -17.00 -1.69
N PRO A 50 -6.51 -17.55 -2.21
CA PRO A 50 -5.43 -18.04 -1.37
C PRO A 50 -4.64 -16.86 -0.75
N LEU A 51 -3.85 -17.15 0.29
CA LEU A 51 -2.91 -16.18 0.85
C LEU A 51 -1.90 -15.72 -0.22
N PRO A 52 -1.81 -14.41 -0.55
CA PRO A 52 -0.81 -13.92 -1.49
C PRO A 52 0.59 -13.98 -0.85
N GLN A 53 1.49 -14.73 -1.49
CA GLN A 53 2.91 -14.82 -1.13
C GLN A 53 3.71 -14.13 -2.24
N ILE A 54 4.16 -12.91 -2.00
CA ILE A 54 4.79 -12.08 -3.03
C ILE A 54 6.29 -12.16 -2.88
N THR A 55 6.95 -12.67 -3.91
CA THR A 55 8.41 -12.62 -4.02
C THR A 55 8.84 -11.24 -4.49
N PHE A 56 9.83 -10.63 -3.84
CA PHE A 56 10.44 -9.38 -4.29
C PHE A 56 11.82 -9.62 -4.86
N ALA A 57 12.04 -9.18 -6.10
CA ALA A 57 13.33 -9.28 -6.76
C ALA A 57 13.60 -8.04 -7.63
N GLY A 58 14.83 -7.55 -7.54
CA GLY A 58 15.26 -6.39 -8.31
C GLY A 58 14.74 -5.04 -7.80
N LEU A 59 15.41 -3.97 -8.26
CA LEU A 59 15.05 -2.59 -7.95
C LEU A 59 14.60 -1.84 -9.20
N SER A 60 13.66 -0.92 -9.03
CA SER A 60 13.24 -0.01 -10.08
C SER A 60 12.85 1.35 -9.49
N HIS A 61 12.42 2.27 -10.36
CA HIS A 61 12.05 3.61 -9.91
C HIS A 61 10.94 4.26 -10.73
N PHE A 62 10.25 5.21 -10.09
CA PHE A 62 9.42 6.19 -10.81
C PHE A 62 10.20 7.48 -11.01
N GLU A 63 10.53 7.79 -12.27
CA GLU A 63 11.21 9.03 -12.69
C GLU A 63 12.49 9.39 -11.89
N HIS A 64 13.22 8.39 -11.39
CA HIS A 64 14.36 8.60 -10.47
C HIS A 64 14.01 9.38 -9.19
N LYS A 65 12.73 9.41 -8.78
CA LYS A 65 12.25 10.12 -7.58
C LYS A 65 11.75 9.18 -6.49
N VAL A 66 11.32 7.99 -6.88
CA VAL A 66 10.85 6.94 -5.98
C VAL A 66 11.61 5.67 -6.31
N LEU A 67 12.33 5.08 -5.35
CA LEU A 67 12.97 3.77 -5.47
C LEU A 67 12.07 2.72 -4.81
N TYR A 68 11.89 1.58 -5.47
CA TYR A 68 11.07 0.48 -4.97
C TYR A 68 11.63 -0.89 -5.39
N MET A 69 11.26 -1.92 -4.63
CA MET A 69 11.47 -3.33 -5.00
C MET A 69 10.35 -3.81 -5.91
N ASN A 70 10.69 -4.59 -6.94
CA ASN A 70 9.69 -5.15 -7.84
C ASN A 70 9.10 -6.44 -7.26
N PRO A 71 7.77 -6.61 -7.25
CA PRO A 71 7.20 -7.94 -7.09
C PRO A 71 7.50 -8.78 -8.33
N VAL A 72 7.80 -10.06 -8.15
CA VAL A 72 7.92 -11.03 -9.24
C VAL A 72 6.53 -11.29 -9.82
N GLN A 73 6.43 -11.34 -11.15
CA GLN A 73 5.18 -11.69 -11.81
C GLN A 73 4.92 -13.19 -11.71
N ASP A 74 3.92 -13.55 -10.92
CA ASP A 74 3.44 -14.92 -10.74
C ASP A 74 1.94 -14.94 -10.41
N ALA A 75 1.39 -16.13 -10.13
CA ALA A 75 -0.01 -16.30 -9.79
C ALA A 75 -0.40 -15.62 -8.45
N HIS A 76 0.51 -15.46 -7.50
CA HIS A 76 0.21 -14.76 -6.25
C HIS A 76 0.05 -13.25 -6.47
N LEU A 77 0.78 -12.68 -7.42
CA LEU A 77 0.60 -11.29 -7.82
C LEU A 77 -0.79 -11.05 -8.45
N ASP A 78 -1.29 -12.01 -9.23
CA ASP A 78 -2.64 -11.97 -9.79
C ASP A 78 -3.72 -12.04 -8.69
N VAL A 79 -3.50 -12.84 -7.65
CA VAL A 79 -4.37 -12.88 -6.46
C VAL A 79 -4.39 -11.52 -5.77
N LEU A 80 -3.22 -10.89 -5.59
CA LEU A 80 -3.13 -9.56 -4.98
C LEU A 80 -3.85 -8.49 -5.83
N ALA A 81 -3.73 -8.57 -7.15
CA ALA A 81 -4.45 -7.70 -8.06
C ALA A 81 -5.97 -7.88 -7.94
N ARG A 82 -6.45 -9.13 -7.77
CA ARG A 82 -7.87 -9.40 -7.53
C ARG A 82 -8.35 -8.84 -6.18
N ILE A 83 -7.54 -8.92 -5.13
CA ILE A 83 -7.86 -8.28 -3.83
C ILE A 83 -7.95 -6.76 -3.99
N ALA A 84 -7.00 -6.13 -4.68
CA ALA A 84 -7.04 -4.69 -4.94
C ALA A 84 -8.28 -4.26 -5.75
N GLU A 85 -8.71 -5.09 -6.70
CA GLU A 85 -9.95 -4.87 -7.44
C GLU A 85 -11.19 -4.96 -6.55
N ILE A 86 -11.29 -6.01 -5.71
CA ILE A 86 -12.38 -6.15 -4.72
C ILE A 86 -12.42 -4.95 -3.77
N CYS A 87 -11.25 -4.47 -3.31
CA CYS A 87 -11.15 -3.25 -2.52
C CYS A 87 -11.80 -2.08 -3.27
N ARG A 88 -11.32 -1.78 -4.48
CA ARG A 88 -11.80 -0.66 -5.26
C ARG A 88 -13.32 -0.73 -5.52
N GLU A 89 -13.82 -1.88 -5.98
CA GLU A 89 -15.24 -2.09 -6.25
C GLU A 89 -16.11 -1.92 -5.00
N THR A 90 -15.65 -2.42 -3.85
CA THR A 90 -16.39 -2.33 -2.59
C THR A 90 -16.47 -0.90 -2.08
N TYR A 91 -15.35 -0.18 -2.06
CA TYR A 91 -15.33 1.22 -1.66
C TYR A 91 -16.17 2.09 -2.61
N GLU A 92 -16.04 1.88 -3.92
CA GLU A 92 -16.84 2.61 -4.92
C GLU A 92 -18.34 2.37 -4.73
N LYS A 93 -18.75 1.11 -4.51
CA LYS A 93 -20.16 0.73 -4.23
C LYS A 93 -20.70 1.41 -2.96
N ASN A 94 -19.86 1.58 -1.95
CA ASN A 94 -20.20 2.24 -0.69
C ASN A 94 -20.08 3.78 -0.77
N GLY A 95 -19.86 4.34 -1.97
CA GLY A 95 -19.84 5.78 -2.22
C GLY A 95 -18.50 6.45 -1.94
N ILE A 96 -17.43 5.70 -1.76
CA ILE A 96 -16.07 6.20 -1.55
C ILE A 96 -15.24 5.93 -2.81
N MET A 97 -14.94 7.00 -3.56
CA MET A 97 -14.22 6.88 -4.83
C MET A 97 -12.71 6.67 -4.62
N SER A 98 -12.11 5.84 -5.49
CA SER A 98 -10.66 5.76 -5.61
C SER A 98 -10.10 7.06 -6.20
N ALA A 99 -8.99 7.53 -5.63
CA ALA A 99 -8.19 8.63 -6.16
C ALA A 99 -7.32 8.21 -7.34
N ASP A 100 -7.00 6.92 -7.43
CA ASP A 100 -6.08 6.40 -8.42
C ASP A 100 -6.86 5.84 -9.62
N VAL A 101 -6.71 6.53 -10.75
CA VAL A 101 -7.28 6.11 -12.06
C VAL A 101 -6.31 5.22 -12.85
N ARG A 102 -5.09 5.03 -12.36
CA ARG A 102 -4.08 4.23 -13.04
C ARG A 102 -4.36 2.75 -12.83
N LYS A 103 -3.85 1.93 -13.75
CA LYS A 103 -3.83 0.49 -13.56
C LYS A 103 -3.03 0.17 -12.29
N PHE A 104 -3.54 -0.77 -11.49
CA PHE A 104 -2.85 -1.30 -10.33
C PHE A 104 -1.40 -1.68 -10.68
N ASN A 105 -0.45 -1.07 -9.98
CA ASN A 105 0.98 -1.25 -10.19
C ASN A 105 1.64 -1.51 -8.82
N PRO A 106 1.57 -2.75 -8.32
CA PRO A 106 2.09 -3.11 -7.00
C PRO A 106 3.59 -2.89 -6.94
N HIS A 107 4.06 -2.22 -5.89
CA HIS A 107 5.48 -1.95 -5.66
C HIS A 107 5.74 -1.74 -4.17
N LEU A 108 6.93 -2.13 -3.70
CA LEU A 108 7.34 -1.92 -2.32
C LEU A 108 8.33 -0.76 -2.24
N THR A 109 7.82 0.43 -1.89
CA THR A 109 8.63 1.66 -1.85
C THR A 109 9.70 1.57 -0.77
N LEU A 110 10.96 1.81 -1.16
CA LEU A 110 12.09 1.95 -0.24
C LEU A 110 12.35 3.41 0.11
N PHE A 111 12.29 4.28 -0.90
CA PHE A 111 12.69 5.67 -0.73
C PHE A 111 11.94 6.61 -1.68
N LYS A 112 11.52 7.78 -1.17
CA LYS A 112 10.87 8.85 -1.94
C LYS A 112 11.61 10.16 -1.70
N LEU A 113 12.13 10.81 -2.75
CA LEU A 113 12.80 12.10 -2.63
C LEU A 113 11.87 13.19 -2.06
N SER A 114 10.57 13.11 -2.32
CA SER A 114 9.58 14.06 -1.77
C SER A 114 9.52 14.05 -0.25
N LYS A 115 9.89 12.93 0.40
CA LYS A 115 10.00 12.81 1.87
C LYS A 115 11.36 13.29 2.41
N ALA A 116 12.28 13.69 1.54
CA ALA A 116 13.61 14.19 1.91
C ALA A 116 13.90 15.59 1.32
N PRO A 117 13.14 16.64 1.68
CA PRO A 117 13.30 17.98 1.11
C PRO A 117 14.66 18.63 1.40
N TYR A 118 15.40 18.14 2.40
CA TYR A 118 16.77 18.59 2.66
C TYR A 118 17.75 18.16 1.56
N LEU A 119 17.52 17.01 0.90
CA LEU A 119 18.33 16.56 -0.23
C LEU A 119 18.14 17.47 -1.45
N TYR A 120 16.90 17.91 -1.69
CA TYR A 120 16.61 18.94 -2.68
C TYR A 120 17.38 20.24 -2.40
N ARG A 121 17.43 20.69 -1.15
CA ARG A 121 18.23 21.88 -0.77
C ARG A 121 19.73 21.68 -1.01
N LYS A 122 20.22 20.43 -0.97
CA LYS A 122 21.62 20.06 -1.27
C LYS A 122 21.90 19.77 -2.75
N GLY A 123 20.96 20.08 -3.65
CA GLY A 123 21.15 19.89 -5.10
C GLY A 123 20.79 18.49 -5.63
N VAL A 124 20.42 17.54 -4.78
CA VAL A 124 19.97 16.21 -5.22
C VAL A 124 18.58 16.35 -5.85
N ARG A 125 18.45 16.01 -7.13
CA ARG A 125 17.19 16.08 -7.89
C ARG A 125 16.69 14.72 -8.38
N LYS A 126 17.60 13.74 -8.42
CA LYS A 126 17.36 12.39 -8.90
C LYS A 126 18.10 11.43 -7.99
N ILE A 127 17.51 10.26 -7.80
CA ILE A 127 18.19 9.13 -7.20
C ILE A 127 19.08 8.55 -8.29
N GLU A 128 20.39 8.64 -8.10
CA GLU A 128 21.35 8.07 -9.06
C GLU A 128 21.18 6.55 -9.08
N GLN A 129 21.12 5.96 -10.28
CA GLN A 129 21.08 4.51 -10.49
C GLN A 129 22.48 3.89 -10.30
N CYS A 130 23.23 4.35 -9.29
CA CYS A 130 24.52 3.77 -8.95
C CYS A 130 24.38 2.58 -7.97
N TRP A 131 23.15 2.10 -7.73
CA TRP A 131 22.98 0.83 -7.05
C TRP A 131 23.69 -0.25 -7.87
N ASP A 132 24.60 -0.93 -7.18
CA ASP A 132 25.42 -2.01 -7.69
C ASP A 132 24.58 -2.98 -8.54
N SER A 133 25.12 -3.36 -9.71
CA SER A 133 24.51 -4.34 -10.63
C SER A 133 23.99 -5.60 -9.93
N LYS A 134 24.57 -5.95 -8.77
CA LYS A 134 24.09 -7.05 -7.92
C LYS A 134 22.64 -6.92 -7.48
N TYR A 135 22.05 -5.72 -7.46
CA TYR A 135 20.68 -5.48 -7.01
C TYR A 135 19.63 -5.50 -8.12
N ASN A 136 20.04 -5.61 -9.39
CA ASN A 136 19.09 -5.63 -10.51
C ASN A 136 18.21 -6.88 -10.49
N ASP A 137 18.77 -8.02 -10.09
CA ASP A 137 18.08 -9.31 -10.01
C ASP A 137 18.17 -9.93 -8.60
N HIS A 138 18.53 -9.12 -7.60
CA HIS A 138 18.67 -9.61 -6.23
C HIS A 138 17.31 -10.04 -5.68
N HIS A 139 17.25 -11.26 -5.14
CA HIS A 139 16.09 -11.77 -4.42
C HIS A 139 16.08 -11.20 -3.00
N PHE A 140 15.13 -10.31 -2.71
CA PHE A 140 15.01 -9.64 -1.42
C PHE A 140 14.23 -10.46 -0.38
N GLY A 141 13.35 -11.37 -0.82
CA GLY A 141 12.55 -12.19 0.08
C GLY A 141 11.14 -12.44 -0.44
N ILE A 142 10.35 -13.11 0.39
CA ILE A 142 8.93 -13.42 0.16
C ILE A 142 8.14 -12.81 1.31
N GLU A 143 7.06 -12.10 1.01
CA GLU A 143 6.15 -11.52 1.99
C GLU A 143 4.76 -12.12 1.88
N ASN A 144 4.16 -12.47 3.01
CA ASN A 144 2.81 -13.03 3.08
C ASN A 144 1.83 -11.93 3.48
N PHE A 145 0.95 -11.52 2.56
CA PHE A 145 0.02 -10.41 2.80
C PHE A 145 -1.19 -10.87 3.61
N ARG A 146 -1.08 -10.78 4.94
CA ARG A 146 -2.09 -11.29 5.89
C ARG A 146 -3.15 -10.29 6.31
N SER A 147 -2.86 -8.99 6.27
CA SER A 147 -3.83 -7.96 6.66
C SER A 147 -3.86 -6.79 5.71
N ILE A 148 -5.00 -6.10 5.70
CA ILE A 148 -5.19 -4.82 5.01
C ILE A 148 -5.41 -3.75 6.07
N HIS A 149 -4.69 -2.64 5.93
CA HIS A 149 -4.82 -1.48 6.80
C HIS A 149 -5.52 -0.33 6.08
N LEU A 150 -6.52 0.27 6.72
CA LEU A 150 -7.04 1.57 6.34
C LEU A 150 -6.21 2.65 7.04
N CYS A 151 -5.34 3.31 6.28
CA CYS A 151 -4.34 4.24 6.81
C CYS A 151 -4.66 5.71 6.52
N ASN A 152 -4.25 6.59 7.43
CA ASN A 152 -4.20 8.04 7.21
C ASN A 152 -2.88 8.43 6.53
N MET A 153 -2.92 8.96 5.31
CA MET A 153 -1.70 9.39 4.60
C MET A 153 -1.05 10.67 5.14
N LEU A 154 -1.76 11.44 5.97
CA LEU A 154 -1.29 12.75 6.47
C LEU A 154 -0.59 12.66 7.83
N ASN A 155 -0.86 11.61 8.60
CA ASN A 155 -0.34 11.43 9.95
C ASN A 155 0.54 10.18 10.02
N GLU A 156 1.56 10.23 10.87
CA GLU A 156 2.42 9.11 11.21
C GLU A 156 2.00 8.56 12.58
N GLY A 157 1.99 7.24 12.72
CA GLY A 157 1.80 6.55 13.99
C GLY A 157 3.02 6.66 14.90
N HIS A 158 2.88 6.19 16.13
CA HIS A 158 3.93 6.29 17.16
C HIS A 158 5.20 5.47 16.83
N ASP A 159 5.06 4.43 16.01
CA ASP A 159 6.13 3.55 15.55
C ASP A 159 6.80 4.03 14.24
N GLY A 160 6.34 5.14 13.69
CA GLY A 160 6.77 5.66 12.39
C GLY A 160 6.10 4.98 11.19
N TYR A 161 5.13 4.08 11.40
CA TYR A 161 4.21 3.62 10.37
C TYR A 161 3.12 4.69 10.10
N TYR A 162 2.19 4.41 9.20
CA TYR A 162 1.01 5.25 9.06
C TYR A 162 0.08 5.13 10.27
N GLU A 163 -0.65 6.19 10.60
CA GLU A 163 -1.78 6.05 11.53
C GLU A 163 -2.84 5.11 10.92
N ILE A 164 -3.12 4.00 11.60
CA ILE A 164 -4.10 3.00 11.17
C ILE A 164 -5.46 3.33 11.79
N PHE A 165 -6.49 3.50 10.97
CA PHE A 165 -7.87 3.69 11.43
C PHE A 165 -8.63 2.38 11.61
N HIS A 166 -8.29 1.37 10.82
CA HIS A 166 -8.91 0.04 10.87
C HIS A 166 -8.01 -0.99 10.20
N GLU A 167 -8.08 -2.23 10.67
CA GLU A 167 -7.33 -3.36 10.14
C GLU A 167 -8.27 -4.56 9.99
N GLU A 168 -8.11 -5.28 8.90
CA GLU A 168 -8.74 -6.59 8.70
C GLU A 168 -7.65 -7.63 8.39
N HIS A 169 -7.67 -8.75 9.12
CA HIS A 169 -6.80 -9.90 8.86
C HIS A 169 -7.51 -10.84 7.90
N LEU A 170 -7.06 -10.89 6.65
CA LEU A 170 -7.66 -11.69 5.57
C LEU A 170 -7.50 -13.20 5.79
N PHE A 171 -6.42 -13.61 6.46
CA PHE A 171 -6.02 -15.00 6.59
C PHE A 171 -5.55 -15.26 8.02
N ASN A 172 -6.23 -16.17 8.73
CA ASN A 172 -5.80 -16.62 10.05
C ASN A 172 -4.57 -17.54 9.93
N ASN A 173 -3.74 -17.58 10.96
CA ASN A 173 -2.49 -18.38 11.01
C ASN A 173 -2.70 -19.91 10.97
N ASP A 174 -3.94 -20.39 10.87
CA ASP A 174 -4.30 -21.80 11.04
C ASP A 174 -4.69 -22.51 9.73
N GLN A 175 -4.32 -21.97 8.57
CA GLN A 175 -4.48 -22.63 7.27
C GLN A 175 -3.15 -22.72 6.54
N ASP A 176 -2.24 -23.55 7.08
CA ASP A 176 -1.12 -24.18 6.36
C ASP A 176 -1.25 -25.70 6.49
#